data_AF-A0A1H3D3A4-F1
#
_entry.id   AF-A0A1H3D3A4-F1
#
_cell.length_a   1.000
_cell.length_b   1.000
_cell.length_c   1.000
_cell.angle_alpha   90.00
_cell.angle_beta   90.00
_cell.angle_gamma   90.00
#
_symmetry.space_group_name_H-M   'P 1'
#
loop_
_entity.id
_entity.type
_entity.pdbx_description
1 polymer ?
#
loop_
_entity_poly.entity_id
_entity_poly.type
_entity_poly.pdbx_seq_one_letter_code
_entity_poly.pdbx_strand_id
1 'polypeptide(L)'
;MFFALPRIYLNEITKQINKKDIRTARKWCKGNFLKVYKDSSGEFAYQYEFDLVFNMPLIKDLKLKHGDNWEDFYHAYKKNELHKMIDSTKSVEKTGYVPKGKLSLKLFGGSLK
;
A
#
# COMPACT_ATOMS: atom_id res chain seq x y z
N MET A 1 -5.02 15.85 30.90
CA MET A 1 -4.25 14.67 30.44
C MET A 1 -3.46 15.11 29.21
N PHE A 2 -2.14 15.32 29.34
CA PHE A 2 -1.31 15.69 28.18
C PHE A 2 -1.00 14.40 27.41
N PHE A 3 -1.59 14.23 26.23
CA PHE A 3 -1.21 13.13 25.33
C PHE A 3 0.17 13.44 24.77
N ALA A 4 1.21 12.83 25.36
CA ALA A 4 2.53 12.88 24.77
C ALA A 4 2.47 12.15 23.41
N LEU A 5 2.84 12.85 22.34
CA LEU A 5 2.92 12.24 21.02
C LEU A 5 3.99 11.14 21.04
N PRO A 6 3.69 9.94 20.52
CA PRO A 6 4.65 8.84 20.50
C PRO A 6 5.86 9.20 19.65
N ARG A 7 7.04 8.77 20.12
CA ARG A 7 8.34 9.06 19.50
C ARG A 7 8.92 7.76 18.95
N ILE A 8 9.64 7.87 17.84
CA ILE A 8 10.45 6.79 17.28
C ILE A 8 11.89 7.29 17.18
N TYR A 9 12.83 6.54 17.76
CA TYR A 9 14.24 6.95 17.79
C TYR A 9 14.97 6.50 16.53
N LEU A 10 16.07 7.17 16.17
CA LEU A 10 16.82 6.84 14.95
C LEU A 10 17.32 5.38 14.90
N ASN A 11 17.60 4.76 16.04
CA ASN A 11 17.99 3.35 16.17
C ASN A 11 16.83 2.37 15.87
N GLU A 12 15.58 2.81 16.02
CA GLU A 12 14.38 2.06 15.64
C GLU A 12 14.08 2.29 14.16
N ILE A 13 14.20 3.53 13.71
CA ILE A 13 14.07 3.89 12.29
C ILE A 13 15.02 3.04 11.46
N THR A 14 16.31 2.94 11.81
CA THR A 14 17.29 2.11 11.08
C THR A 14 16.81 0.67 10.88
N LYS A 15 16.20 0.05 11.90
CA LYS A 15 15.66 -1.31 11.80
C LYS A 15 14.48 -1.37 10.82
N GLN A 16 13.58 -0.40 10.88
CA GLN A 16 12.39 -0.37 10.02
C GLN A 16 12.73 -0.11 8.55
N ILE A 17 13.68 0.78 8.26
CA ILE A 17 14.14 1.07 6.89
C ILE A 17 15.24 0.10 6.40
N ASN A 18 15.53 -0.95 7.17
CA ASN A 18 16.56 -1.96 6.91
C ASN A 18 17.94 -1.35 6.58
N LYS A 19 18.39 -0.41 7.41
CA LYS A 19 19.72 0.23 7.35
C LYS A 19 20.54 -0.11 8.57
N LYS A 20 21.85 -0.26 8.40
CA LYS A 20 22.78 -0.60 9.49
C LYS A 20 23.28 0.63 10.26
N ASP A 21 23.35 1.79 9.62
CA ASP A 21 23.99 2.99 10.17
C ASP A 21 22.97 4.11 10.44
N ILE A 22 23.03 4.68 11.63
CA ILE A 22 22.24 5.84 12.06
C ILE A 22 22.45 7.04 11.14
N ARG A 23 23.67 7.25 10.61
CA ARG A 23 23.96 8.35 9.67
C ARG A 23 23.13 8.20 8.39
N THR A 24 22.99 6.96 7.91
CA THR A 24 22.17 6.67 6.72
C THR A 24 20.68 6.85 6.99
N ALA A 25 20.20 6.48 8.19
CA ALA A 25 18.83 6.79 8.60
C ALA A 25 18.57 8.29 8.71
N ARG A 26 19.49 9.07 9.29
CA ARG A 26 19.38 10.53 9.34
C ARG A 26 19.31 11.15 7.94
N LYS A 27 20.13 10.66 6.99
CA LYS A 27 20.07 11.10 5.58
C LYS A 27 18.74 10.73 4.94
N TRP A 28 18.23 9.53 5.22
CA TRP A 28 16.91 9.08 4.75
C TRP A 28 15.79 9.97 5.28
N CYS A 29 15.78 10.32 6.58
CA CYS A 29 14.79 11.22 7.16
C CYS A 29 14.81 12.58 6.45
N LYS A 30 15.99 13.17 6.26
CA LYS A 30 16.15 14.45 5.54
C LYS A 30 15.63 14.38 4.10
N GLY A 31 15.94 13.30 3.38
CA GLY A 31 15.50 13.10 2.00
C GLY A 31 13.99 12.93 1.85
N ASN A 32 13.30 12.50 2.91
CA ASN A 32 11.84 12.34 2.93
C ASN A 32 11.12 13.43 3.73
N PHE A 33 11.79 14.56 4.00
CA PHE A 33 11.23 15.69 4.77
C PHE A 33 10.74 15.32 6.19
N LEU A 34 11.25 14.22 6.77
CA LEU A 34 10.95 13.83 8.14
C LEU A 34 11.82 14.63 9.11
N LYS A 35 11.18 15.40 9.98
CA LYS A 35 11.88 16.24 10.96
C LYS A 35 12.42 15.39 12.11
N VAL A 36 13.70 15.55 12.38
CA VAL A 36 14.39 14.89 13.49
C VAL A 36 14.62 15.91 14.60
N TYR A 37 14.16 15.56 15.78
CA TYR A 37 14.35 16.29 17.02
C TYR A 37 15.45 15.63 17.85
N LYS A 38 15.96 16.36 18.85
CA LYS A 38 16.97 15.86 19.77
C LYS A 38 16.58 16.20 21.20
N ASP A 39 16.67 15.22 22.09
CA ASP A 39 16.56 15.38 23.54
C ASP A 39 17.76 14.72 24.24
N SER A 40 17.68 14.59 25.57
CA SER A 40 18.69 13.91 26.39
C SER A 40 18.82 12.42 26.09
N SER A 41 17.76 11.78 25.59
CA SER A 41 17.70 10.35 25.29
C SER A 41 18.23 10.03 23.89
N GLY A 42 18.21 11.02 22.98
CA GLY A 42 18.84 10.92 21.68
C GLY A 42 18.10 11.68 20.60
N GLU A 43 18.28 11.24 19.36
CA GLU A 43 17.60 11.79 18.19
C GLU A 43 16.37 10.95 17.84
N PHE A 44 15.23 11.63 17.69
CA PHE A 44 13.93 11.01 17.45
C PHE A 44 13.09 11.78 16.42
N ALA A 45 12.11 11.11 15.86
CA ALA A 45 11.03 11.72 15.10
C ALA A 45 9.70 11.39 15.77
N TYR A 46 8.63 12.09 15.41
CA TYR A 46 7.30 11.67 15.84
C TYR A 46 6.86 10.44 15.04
N GLN A 47 6.28 9.46 15.74
CA GLN A 47 5.93 8.18 15.14
C GLN A 47 4.90 8.34 14.01
N TYR A 48 3.90 9.22 14.17
CA TYR A 48 2.88 9.44 13.13
C TYR A 48 3.47 10.06 11.85
N GLU A 49 4.45 10.97 11.96
CA GLU A 49 5.13 11.55 10.79
C GLU A 49 5.97 10.48 10.09
N PHE A 50 6.67 9.66 10.87
CA PHE A 50 7.44 8.54 10.33
C PHE A 50 6.54 7.54 9.62
N ASP A 51 5.43 7.11 10.23
CA ASP A 51 4.49 6.16 9.64
C ASP A 51 3.90 6.70 8.33
N LEU A 52 3.56 7.97 8.27
CA LEU A 52 3.06 8.61 7.05
C LEU A 52 4.11 8.57 5.93
N VAL A 53 5.33 9.00 6.24
CA VAL A 53 6.43 9.04 5.27
C VAL A 53 6.81 7.63 4.80
N PHE A 54 6.88 6.68 5.72
CA PHE A 54 7.24 5.30 5.45
C PHE A 54 6.22 4.59 4.56
N ASN A 55 4.93 4.84 4.80
CA ASN A 55 3.84 4.25 4.02
C ASN A 55 3.56 5.01 2.71
N MET A 56 4.09 6.21 2.52
CA MET A 56 3.80 7.06 1.36
C MET A 56 4.07 6.39 0.00
N PRO A 57 5.18 5.64 -0.21
CA PRO A 57 5.40 4.92 -1.45
C PRO A 57 4.29 3.92 -1.76
N LEU A 58 3.86 3.14 -0.75
CA LEU A 58 2.75 2.19 -0.89
C LEU A 58 1.44 2.92 -1.23
N ILE A 59 1.14 4.01 -0.53
CA ILE A 59 -0.08 4.81 -0.79
C ILE A 59 -0.08 5.35 -2.22
N LYS A 60 1.05 5.85 -2.72
CA LYS A 60 1.17 6.34 -4.11
C LYS A 60 0.93 5.23 -5.13
N ASP A 61 1.50 4.05 -4.90
CA ASP A 61 1.28 2.89 -5.77
C ASP A 61 -0.18 2.43 -5.76
N LEU A 62 -0.83 2.43 -4.60
CA LEU A 62 -2.25 2.08 -4.47
C LEU A 62 -3.15 3.10 -5.16
N LYS A 63 -2.88 4.40 -5.01
CA LYS A 63 -3.59 5.46 -5.72
C LYS A 63 -3.47 5.30 -7.23
N LEU A 64 -2.29 4.94 -7.73
CA LEU A 64 -2.06 4.70 -9.15
C LEU A 64 -2.83 3.47 -9.67
N LYS A 65 -2.92 2.40 -8.87
CA LYS A 65 -3.56 1.14 -9.28
C LYS A 65 -5.08 1.10 -9.11
N HIS A 66 -5.60 1.73 -8.06
CA HIS A 66 -6.98 1.55 -7.61
C HIS A 66 -7.79 2.85 -7.61
N GLY A 67 -7.20 3.97 -8.02
CA GLY A 67 -7.89 5.26 -8.10
C GLY A 67 -8.48 5.65 -6.74
N ASP A 68 -9.78 5.95 -6.72
CA ASP A 68 -10.50 6.41 -5.52
C ASP A 68 -10.62 5.33 -4.42
N ASN A 69 -10.55 4.04 -4.77
CA ASN A 69 -10.68 2.94 -3.82
C ASN A 69 -9.37 2.60 -3.09
N TRP A 70 -8.31 3.39 -3.27
CA TRP A 70 -6.99 3.11 -2.71
C TRP A 70 -6.98 2.99 -1.18
N GLU A 71 -7.88 3.68 -0.48
CA GLU A 71 -8.00 3.64 0.98
C GLU A 71 -8.41 2.24 1.47
N ASP A 72 -9.39 1.62 0.80
CA ASP A 72 -9.86 0.27 1.12
C ASP A 72 -8.73 -0.75 0.98
N PHE A 73 -7.95 -0.66 -0.11
CA PHE A 73 -6.77 -1.50 -0.30
C PHE A 73 -5.70 -1.24 0.76
N TYR A 74 -5.46 0.03 1.12
CA TYR A 74 -4.50 0.36 2.18
C TYR A 74 -4.93 -0.20 3.55
N HIS A 75 -6.22 -0.12 3.89
CA HIS A 75 -6.77 -0.74 5.09
C HIS A 75 -6.66 -2.26 5.07
N ALA A 76 -6.90 -2.90 3.92
CA ALA A 76 -6.71 -4.33 3.75
C ALA A 76 -5.24 -4.73 3.89
N TYR A 77 -4.30 -3.94 3.35
CA TYR A 77 -2.85 -4.13 3.56
C TYR A 77 -2.49 -4.09 5.04
N LYS A 78 -2.97 -3.07 5.77
CA LYS A 78 -2.69 -2.91 7.20
C LYS A 78 -3.25 -4.05 8.06
N LYS A 79 -4.37 -4.65 7.63
CA LYS A 79 -5.02 -5.79 8.32
C LYS A 79 -4.53 -7.17 7.85
N ASN A 80 -3.62 -7.25 6.87
CA ASN A 80 -3.23 -8.48 6.18
C ASN A 80 -4.41 -9.21 5.49
N GLU A 81 -5.43 -8.46 5.06
CA GLU A 81 -6.66 -8.96 4.44
C GLU A 81 -6.70 -8.70 2.92
N LEU A 82 -5.57 -8.35 2.31
CA LEU A 82 -5.49 -7.99 0.89
C LEU A 82 -6.05 -9.07 -0.04
N HIS A 83 -5.86 -10.34 0.29
CA HIS A 83 -6.39 -11.48 -0.48
C HIS A 83 -7.91 -11.40 -0.68
N LYS A 84 -8.66 -10.89 0.31
CA LYS A 84 -10.13 -10.76 0.26
C LYS A 84 -10.58 -9.74 -0.80
N MET A 85 -9.77 -8.72 -1.09
CA MET A 85 -10.05 -7.67 -2.09
C MET A 85 -9.70 -8.11 -3.53
N ILE A 86 -8.73 -9.01 -3.68
CA ILE A 86 -8.35 -9.55 -5.00
C ILE A 86 -9.43 -10.50 -5.52
N ASP A 87 -10.05 -11.28 -4.63
CA ASP A 87 -11.10 -12.22 -5.01
C ASP A 87 -12.41 -11.52 -5.41
N SER A 88 -12.70 -10.33 -4.87
CA SER A 88 -13.88 -9.53 -5.22
C SER A 88 -13.74 -8.77 -6.54
N THR A 89 -12.53 -8.40 -6.94
CA THR A 89 -12.26 -7.67 -8.20
C THR A 89 -12.16 -8.58 -9.44
N LYS A 90 -12.04 -9.90 -9.25
CA LYS A 90 -12.28 -10.88 -10.32
C LYS A 90 -13.78 -10.95 -10.63
N SER A 91 -14.33 -9.89 -11.23
CA SER A 91 -15.50 -10.08 -12.08
C SER A 91 -15.12 -11.14 -13.09
N VAL A 92 -15.89 -12.23 -13.13
CA VAL A 92 -15.73 -13.37 -14.03
C VAL A 92 -15.51 -12.86 -15.45
N GLU A 93 -14.24 -12.69 -15.86
CA GLU A 93 -13.92 -12.59 -17.27
C GLU A 93 -14.43 -13.89 -17.87
N LYS A 94 -15.42 -13.80 -18.76
CA LYS A 94 -15.93 -14.97 -19.48
C LYS A 94 -14.79 -15.50 -20.35
N THR A 95 -13.89 -16.29 -19.78
CA THR A 95 -12.87 -17.08 -20.49
C THR A 95 -13.51 -18.30 -21.15
N GLY A 96 -14.74 -18.15 -21.65
CA GLY A 96 -15.40 -19.13 -22.48
C GLY A 96 -15.00 -18.92 -23.92
N TYR A 97 -14.35 -19.92 -24.53
CA TYR A 97 -14.14 -19.94 -25.96
C TYR A 97 -15.49 -19.80 -26.69
N VAL A 98 -15.66 -18.73 -27.46
CA VAL A 98 -16.82 -18.57 -28.35
C VAL A 98 -16.42 -19.12 -29.72
N PRO A 99 -16.92 -20.30 -30.14
CA PRO A 99 -16.61 -20.86 -31.44
C PRO A 99 -17.14 -19.96 -32.56
N LYS A 100 -16.23 -19.46 -33.43
CA LYS A 100 -16.53 -18.52 -34.52
C LYS A 100 -16.98 -19.18 -35.84
N GLY A 101 -17.17 -20.49 -35.85
CA GLY A 101 -17.51 -21.24 -37.07
C GLY A 101 -18.95 -21.01 -37.54
N LYS A 102 -19.19 -21.10 -38.86
CA LYS A 102 -20.55 -21.06 -39.42
C LYS A 102 -21.48 -22.13 -38.82
N LEU A 103 -20.91 -23.28 -38.44
CA LEU A 103 -21.64 -24.40 -37.86
C LEU A 103 -22.01 -24.15 -36.38
N SER A 104 -21.11 -23.53 -35.61
CA SER A 104 -21.39 -23.21 -34.20
C SER A 104 -22.42 -22.09 -34.04
N LEU A 105 -22.42 -21.10 -34.94
CA LEU A 105 -23.44 -20.06 -34.99
C LEU A 105 -24.85 -20.64 -35.20
N LYS A 106 -25.00 -21.69 -36.03
CA LYS A 106 -26.29 -22.36 -36.25
C LYS A 106 -26.78 -23.19 -35.06
N LEU A 107 -25.85 -23.76 -34.28
CA LEU A 107 -26.17 -24.68 -33.19
C LEU A 107 -26.41 -23.97 -31.86
N PHE A 108 -25.71 -22.86 -31.62
CA PHE A 108 -25.71 -22.17 -30.32
C PHE A 108 -26.15 -20.70 -30.39
N GLY A 109 -26.23 -20.11 -31.59
CA GLY A 109 -26.84 -18.79 -31.79
C GLY A 109 -28.35 -18.91 -31.78
N GLY A 110 -28.95 -18.75 -30.60
CA GLY A 110 -30.39 -18.85 -30.41
C GLY A 110 -31.17 -18.08 -31.49
N SER A 111 -32.18 -18.74 -32.04
CA SER A 111 -33.17 -18.14 -32.94
C SER A 111 -33.80 -16.93 -32.25
N LEU A 112 -33.41 -15.73 -32.66
CA LEU A 112 -34.15 -14.51 -32.35
C LEU A 112 -35.50 -14.63 -33.08
N LYS A 113 -36.57 -14.81 -32.32
CA LYS A 113 -37.95 -14.59 -32.79
C LYS A 113 -38.18 -13.12 -33.04
#